data_AF-A0AAD8X7Z8-F1
#
_entry.id   AF-A0AAD8X7Z8-F1
#
_cell.length_a   1.000
_cell.length_b   1.000
_cell.length_c   1.000
_cell.angle_alpha   90.00
_cell.angle_beta   90.00
_cell.angle_gamma   90.00
#
_symmetry.space_group_name_H-M   'P 1'
#
loop_
_entity.id
_entity.type
_entity.pdbx_description
1 polymer ?
#
loop_
_entity_poly.entity_id
_entity_poly.type
_entity_poly.pdbx_seq_one_letter_code
_entity_poly.pdbx_strand_id
1 'polypeptide(L)'
;MRKIMIVDYKLTYPSGTATAYLINSFHTPEGAKLAKKQVKTLGRYFMLSFFWGFFQWFFSGGDDCGFKNFPSLGLEAYNNRFFFDFSPTYVGVGMICPHIVNVSVLLGGILSWGVMWPLIAKKKGSWYPATDGDASLHGLQAYRVFISIALILGDGLYNFVKVLLRTIAGFIAMVQKNSRAMLPVSGNGSPTAEAISFDDERRTELFLKDQIPTSVAYGGYAAVAAISIGTLPQIFPQLKWYYILVAYIVAPVLAFCNAYGSGLTDWSLASTYGKLAIFVFGAWAGLANGGVLVGLAACGVMMSIVSTASDLMQDFKTGYLTLASPRSMFISQVIGTAMGCVISPCVFWLFYKAFSDIGISGTEYPAPYAIVYRNMAILGVDGFSSLPKNCLTLCYIFFAAAIVINLIRDLTPHKYSRFIPLPMAMAIPFFIGSYFAIDMFLGSLLLFIWERVNKAKADAFGPAVASGLICGDGIWTLPQSVLALAKVNPPICMKFLTRSDNVRVDKFLRG
;
A
#
# COMPACT_ATOMS: atom_id res chain seq x y z
N MET A 1 -1.61 18.47 -1.50
CA MET A 1 -1.38 17.12 -0.93
C MET A 1 -0.41 17.16 0.24
N ARG A 2 0.85 17.57 0.05
CA ARG A 2 1.91 17.53 1.06
C ARG A 2 1.55 18.11 2.44
N LYS A 3 1.12 19.38 2.49
CA LYS A 3 0.68 20.04 3.74
C LYS A 3 -0.46 19.26 4.41
N ILE A 4 -1.49 18.91 3.63
CA ILE A 4 -2.68 18.23 4.13
C ILE A 4 -2.32 16.86 4.73
N MET A 5 -1.54 16.05 4.02
CA MET A 5 -1.24 14.68 4.44
C MET A 5 -0.25 14.62 5.61
N ILE A 6 0.80 15.43 5.58
CA ILE A 6 1.90 15.33 6.54
C ILE A 6 1.70 16.25 7.74
N VAL A 7 1.20 17.47 7.53
CA VAL A 7 1.06 18.49 8.58
C VAL A 7 -0.35 18.46 9.17
N ASP A 8 -1.39 18.57 8.34
CA ASP A 8 -2.75 18.73 8.84
C ASP A 8 -3.34 17.41 9.35
N TYR A 9 -3.17 16.31 8.60
CA TYR A 9 -3.66 14.97 8.96
C TYR A 9 -2.64 14.14 9.74
N LYS A 10 -1.38 14.60 9.82
CA LYS A 10 -0.28 13.91 10.52
C LYS A 10 -0.23 12.41 10.19
N LEU A 11 -0.44 12.05 8.92
CA LEU A 11 -0.39 10.65 8.48
C LEU A 11 0.97 10.05 8.81
N THR A 12 0.96 8.77 9.15
CA THR A 12 2.09 8.08 9.77
C THR A 12 3.17 7.78 8.72
N TYR A 13 2.80 7.28 7.54
CA TYR A 13 3.72 6.67 6.55
C TYR A 13 4.78 5.80 7.26
N PRO A 14 4.39 4.63 7.79
CA PRO A 14 5.21 3.83 8.70
C PRO A 14 6.65 3.60 8.23
N SER A 15 6.88 3.22 6.97
CA SER A 15 8.22 3.04 6.41
C SER A 15 9.01 4.34 6.32
N GLY A 16 8.38 5.46 5.91
CA GLY A 16 9.04 6.77 5.91
C GLY A 16 9.42 7.25 7.31
N THR A 17 8.53 7.01 8.27
CA THR A 17 8.78 7.28 9.69
C THR A 17 9.90 6.38 10.24
N ALA A 18 9.91 5.09 9.90
CA ALA A 18 10.95 4.17 10.32
C ALA A 18 12.34 4.61 9.80
N THR A 19 12.42 5.02 8.54
CA THR A 19 13.62 5.60 7.92
C THR A 19 14.07 6.88 8.62
N ALA A 20 13.13 7.78 8.92
CA ALA A 20 13.46 9.03 9.62
C ALA A 20 14.03 8.77 11.02
N TYR A 21 13.44 7.85 11.77
CA TYR A 21 13.95 7.46 13.10
C TYR A 21 15.35 6.85 12.99
N LEU A 22 15.60 6.02 11.98
CA LEU A 22 16.93 5.46 11.73
C LEU A 22 17.95 6.59 11.46
N ILE A 23 17.66 7.51 10.54
CA ILE A 23 18.55 8.64 10.20
C ILE A 23 18.80 9.53 11.42
N ASN A 24 17.73 9.96 12.09
CA ASN A 24 17.84 10.84 13.26
C ASN A 24 18.62 10.18 14.40
N SER A 25 18.53 8.85 14.56
CA SER A 25 19.28 8.12 15.59
C SER A 25 20.80 8.16 15.36
N PHE A 26 21.25 8.27 14.10
CA PHE A 26 22.67 8.44 13.76
C PHE A 26 23.17 9.88 13.91
N HIS A 27 22.26 10.87 13.87
CA HIS A 27 22.61 12.29 13.75
C HIS A 27 22.18 13.18 14.93
N THR A 28 21.74 12.62 16.07
CA THR A 28 21.36 13.43 17.25
C THR A 28 22.54 13.62 18.23
N PRO A 29 23.17 14.81 18.29
CA PRO A 29 24.22 15.11 19.27
C PRO A 29 23.67 15.41 20.68
N GLU A 30 22.47 15.98 20.80
CA GLU A 30 21.83 16.26 22.09
C GLU A 30 20.99 15.04 22.53
N GLY A 31 21.26 14.53 23.73
CA GLY A 31 20.68 13.27 24.19
C GLY A 31 21.48 12.01 23.83
N ALA A 32 22.78 12.15 23.53
CA ALA A 32 23.70 11.07 23.13
C ALA A 32 23.55 9.75 23.92
N LYS A 33 23.20 9.77 25.22
CA LYS A 33 22.94 8.55 26.00
C LYS A 33 21.64 7.83 25.59
N LEU A 34 20.55 8.57 25.35
CA LEU A 34 19.28 8.00 24.90
C LEU A 34 19.39 7.57 23.44
N ALA A 35 19.94 8.42 22.57
CA ALA A 35 20.19 8.10 21.17
C ALA A 35 21.09 6.86 21.03
N LYS A 36 22.19 6.77 21.80
CA LYS A 36 23.05 5.56 21.82
C LYS A 36 22.30 4.31 22.29
N LYS A 37 21.38 4.44 23.25
CA LYS A 37 20.52 3.31 23.67
C LYS A 37 19.50 2.94 22.60
N GLN A 38 18.92 3.92 21.90
CA GLN A 38 18.00 3.69 20.79
C GLN A 38 18.71 3.02 19.61
N VAL A 39 19.89 3.50 19.21
CA VAL A 39 20.73 2.86 18.18
C VAL A 39 21.14 1.45 18.59
N LYS A 40 21.54 1.23 19.85
CA LYS A 40 21.84 -0.13 20.34
C LYS A 40 20.62 -1.04 20.31
N THR A 41 19.44 -0.50 20.63
CA THR A 41 18.17 -1.23 20.58
C THR A 41 17.82 -1.57 19.14
N LEU A 42 17.85 -0.59 18.25
CA LEU A 42 17.63 -0.75 16.82
C LEU A 42 18.57 -1.81 16.24
N GLY A 43 19.89 -1.68 16.49
CA GLY A 43 20.88 -2.65 16.02
C GLY A 43 20.66 -4.06 16.57
N ARG A 44 20.18 -4.20 17.81
CA ARG A 44 19.84 -5.50 18.38
C ARG A 44 18.65 -6.14 17.65
N TYR A 45 17.56 -5.40 17.48
CA TYR A 45 16.36 -5.92 16.80
C TYR A 45 16.57 -6.10 15.30
N PHE A 46 17.41 -5.26 14.69
CA PHE A 46 17.91 -5.44 13.33
C PHE A 46 18.62 -6.78 13.16
N MET A 47 19.61 -7.08 14.00
CA MET A 47 20.33 -8.37 13.92
C MET A 47 19.39 -9.54 14.19
N LEU A 48 18.52 -9.45 15.20
CA LEU A 48 17.52 -10.49 15.48
C LEU A 48 16.62 -10.75 14.27
N SER A 49 16.13 -9.70 13.62
CA SER A 49 15.27 -9.81 12.46
C SER A 49 16.00 -10.32 11.22
N PHE A 50 17.24 -9.89 11.00
CA PHE A 50 18.08 -10.37 9.90
C PHE A 50 18.38 -11.88 10.03
N PHE A 51 18.78 -12.33 11.22
CA PHE A 51 19.02 -13.75 11.48
C PHE A 51 17.72 -14.57 11.50
N TRP A 52 16.59 -13.97 11.88
CA TRP A 52 15.28 -14.60 11.72
C TRP A 52 14.93 -14.82 10.26
N GLY A 53 15.19 -13.84 9.37
CA GLY A 53 15.03 -14.01 7.93
C GLY A 53 15.90 -15.16 7.39
N PHE A 54 17.17 -15.24 7.81
CA PHE A 54 18.05 -16.37 7.48
C PHE A 54 17.50 -17.70 7.96
N PHE A 55 17.04 -17.75 9.21
CA PHE A 55 16.45 -18.94 9.79
C PHE A 55 15.20 -19.36 9.01
N GLN A 56 14.30 -18.43 8.66
CA GLN A 56 13.13 -18.74 7.84
C GLN A 56 13.51 -19.27 6.45
N TRP A 57 14.50 -18.66 5.80
CA TRP A 57 15.04 -19.11 4.52
C TRP A 57 15.57 -20.54 4.63
N PHE A 58 16.31 -20.88 5.68
CA PHE A 58 16.90 -22.21 5.87
C PHE A 58 15.87 -23.36 5.81
N PHE A 59 14.62 -23.10 6.23
CA PHE A 59 13.51 -24.08 6.24
C PHE A 59 12.55 -23.98 5.03
N SER A 60 12.84 -23.13 4.04
CA SER A 60 11.99 -22.92 2.85
C SER A 60 12.47 -23.71 1.62
N GLY A 61 13.03 -24.91 1.82
CA GLY A 61 13.67 -25.74 0.79
C GLY A 61 12.72 -26.43 -0.19
N GLY A 62 11.85 -25.68 -0.88
CA GLY A 62 10.96 -26.18 -1.91
C GLY A 62 9.63 -25.42 -2.02
N ASP A 63 8.79 -25.83 -2.96
CA ASP A 63 7.44 -25.27 -3.15
C ASP A 63 6.54 -25.62 -1.94
N ASP A 64 5.86 -24.61 -1.41
CA ASP A 64 5.03 -24.69 -0.21
C ASP A 64 5.76 -25.15 1.07
N CYS A 65 7.07 -24.89 1.19
CA CYS A 65 7.86 -25.16 2.39
C CYS A 65 8.16 -23.89 3.21
N GLY A 66 8.31 -24.04 4.53
CA GLY A 66 8.80 -23.00 5.44
C GLY A 66 7.75 -22.41 6.38
N PHE A 67 8.19 -21.48 7.23
CA PHE A 67 7.37 -20.88 8.29
C PHE A 67 6.13 -20.15 7.76
N LYS A 68 6.18 -19.64 6.52
CA LYS A 68 5.04 -19.00 5.86
C LYS A 68 3.84 -19.93 5.66
N ASN A 69 4.08 -21.23 5.69
CA ASN A 69 3.03 -22.25 5.54
C ASN A 69 2.61 -22.88 6.87
N PHE A 70 3.08 -22.34 8.01
CA PHE A 70 2.72 -22.87 9.32
C PHE A 70 1.25 -22.57 9.66
N PRO A 71 0.40 -23.59 9.84
CA PRO A 71 -1.01 -23.41 10.15
C PRO A 71 -1.20 -23.09 11.65
N SER A 72 -0.69 -21.94 12.10
CA SER A 72 -0.70 -21.48 13.50
C SER A 72 -2.09 -21.45 14.15
N LEU A 73 -3.14 -21.19 13.35
CA LEU A 73 -4.54 -21.14 13.81
C LEU A 73 -5.34 -22.39 13.38
N GLY A 74 -4.65 -23.44 12.89
CA GLY A 74 -5.25 -24.65 12.35
C GLY A 74 -5.32 -24.68 10.82
N LEU A 75 -5.50 -25.89 10.26
CA LEU A 75 -5.49 -26.13 8.80
C LEU A 75 -6.66 -25.43 8.07
N GLU A 76 -7.85 -25.40 8.68
CA GLU A 76 -9.01 -24.75 8.07
C GLU A 76 -8.87 -23.23 8.04
N ALA A 77 -8.32 -22.65 9.12
CA ALA A 77 -7.97 -21.23 9.16
C ALA A 77 -6.88 -20.90 8.13
N TYR A 78 -5.86 -21.74 8.01
CA TYR A 78 -4.80 -21.61 7.01
C TYR A 78 -5.33 -21.61 5.57
N ASN A 79 -6.28 -22.49 5.25
CA ASN A 79 -6.95 -22.53 3.93
C ASN A 79 -7.69 -21.22 3.62
N ASN A 80 -8.25 -20.57 4.65
CA ASN A 80 -8.86 -19.24 4.54
C ASN A 80 -7.83 -18.10 4.72
N ARG A 81 -6.52 -18.36 4.58
CA ARG A 81 -5.44 -17.36 4.74
C ARG A 81 -5.36 -16.72 6.13
N PHE A 82 -5.89 -17.36 7.18
CA PHE A 82 -5.70 -16.97 8.58
C PHE A 82 -4.57 -17.78 9.19
N PHE A 83 -3.38 -17.20 9.17
CA PHE A 83 -2.20 -17.73 9.84
C PHE A 83 -1.25 -16.57 10.15
N PHE A 84 -0.45 -16.74 11.20
CA PHE A 84 0.69 -15.89 11.49
C PHE A 84 1.83 -16.21 10.51
N ASP A 85 2.27 -15.23 9.73
CA ASP A 85 3.33 -15.38 8.70
C ASP A 85 4.74 -15.26 9.31
N PHE A 86 4.82 -14.95 10.61
CA PHE A 86 6.07 -14.73 11.33
C PHE A 86 6.94 -13.67 10.67
N SER A 87 6.36 -12.67 10.00
CA SER A 87 7.13 -11.60 9.37
C SER A 87 7.46 -10.51 10.40
N PRO A 88 8.75 -10.30 10.73
CA PRO A 88 9.15 -9.20 11.59
C PRO A 88 8.78 -7.85 11.00
N THR A 89 8.79 -7.72 9.67
CA THR A 89 8.35 -6.50 8.98
C THR A 89 6.91 -6.16 9.33
N TYR A 90 5.96 -7.09 9.21
CA TYR A 90 4.56 -6.82 9.51
C TYR A 90 4.32 -6.54 11.00
N VAL A 91 5.04 -7.23 11.89
CA VAL A 91 5.01 -6.93 13.33
C VAL A 91 5.54 -5.51 13.60
N GLY A 92 6.65 -5.12 12.97
CA GLY A 92 7.23 -3.78 13.10
C GLY A 92 6.31 -2.68 12.54
N VAL A 93 5.72 -2.89 11.36
CA VAL A 93 4.71 -1.97 10.79
C VAL A 93 3.51 -1.87 11.73
N GLY A 94 3.05 -2.98 12.30
CA GLY A 94 1.98 -3.02 13.30
C GLY A 94 2.28 -2.22 14.57
N MET A 95 3.55 -2.13 14.99
CA MET A 95 3.97 -1.28 16.11
C MET A 95 3.96 0.22 15.76
N ILE A 96 4.23 0.61 14.51
CA ILE A 96 4.25 2.03 14.11
C ILE A 96 2.86 2.54 13.73
N CYS A 97 2.06 1.69 13.08
CA CYS A 97 0.70 2.02 12.66
C CYS A 97 -0.21 2.34 13.85
N PRO A 98 -1.11 3.33 13.74
CA PRO A 98 -2.13 3.57 14.74
C PRO A 98 -2.96 2.31 15.01
N HIS A 99 -3.30 2.03 16.27
CA HIS A 99 -4.07 0.83 16.64
C HIS A 99 -5.37 0.66 15.83
N ILE A 100 -6.04 1.76 15.50
CA ILE A 100 -7.28 1.73 14.70
C ILE A 100 -7.03 1.19 13.30
N VAL A 101 -5.87 1.44 12.70
CA VAL A 101 -5.49 0.87 11.40
C VAL A 101 -5.38 -0.63 11.53
N ASN A 102 -4.58 -1.12 12.48
CA ASN A 102 -4.35 -2.57 12.66
C ASN A 102 -5.66 -3.33 12.97
N VAL A 103 -6.53 -2.76 13.82
CA VAL A 103 -7.86 -3.32 14.10
C VAL A 103 -8.74 -3.30 12.85
N SER A 104 -8.71 -2.23 12.07
CA SER A 104 -9.48 -2.15 10.81
C SER A 104 -8.99 -3.16 9.77
N VAL A 105 -7.69 -3.35 9.64
CA VAL A 105 -7.10 -4.38 8.77
C VAL A 105 -7.53 -5.77 9.26
N LEU A 106 -7.50 -6.05 10.57
CA LEU A 106 -7.96 -7.34 11.12
C LEU A 106 -9.47 -7.58 10.85
N LEU A 107 -10.31 -6.56 11.09
CA LEU A 107 -11.75 -6.62 10.79
C LEU A 107 -12.01 -6.84 9.30
N GLY A 108 -11.23 -6.18 8.43
CA GLY A 108 -11.26 -6.40 6.99
C GLY A 108 -10.91 -7.85 6.62
N GLY A 109 -9.91 -8.44 7.28
CA GLY A 109 -9.55 -9.85 7.12
C GLY A 109 -10.68 -10.79 7.52
N ILE A 110 -11.25 -10.61 8.71
CA ILE A 110 -12.38 -11.39 9.24
C ILE A 110 -13.58 -11.32 8.29
N LEU A 111 -13.95 -10.10 7.85
CA LEU A 111 -15.08 -9.90 6.95
C LEU A 111 -14.85 -10.55 5.59
N SER A 112 -13.67 -10.37 5.00
CA SER A 112 -13.37 -10.85 3.65
C SER A 112 -13.10 -12.35 3.60
N TRP A 113 -11.99 -12.79 4.17
CA TRP A 113 -11.55 -14.18 4.10
C TRP A 113 -12.25 -15.08 5.11
N GLY A 114 -12.78 -14.53 6.21
CA GLY A 114 -13.48 -15.31 7.23
C GLY A 114 -14.96 -15.54 6.88
N VAL A 115 -15.61 -14.57 6.24
CA VAL A 115 -17.06 -14.62 6.00
C VAL A 115 -17.39 -14.54 4.51
N MET A 116 -17.01 -13.47 3.81
CA MET A 116 -17.49 -13.21 2.45
C MET A 116 -16.99 -14.22 1.43
N TRP A 117 -15.69 -14.49 1.35
CA TRP A 117 -15.13 -15.40 0.36
C TRP A 117 -15.61 -16.84 0.55
N PRO A 118 -15.66 -17.40 1.77
CA PRO A 118 -16.28 -18.71 1.98
C PRO A 118 -17.76 -18.77 1.59
N LEU A 119 -18.54 -17.72 1.85
CA LEU A 119 -19.95 -17.67 1.47
C LEU A 119 -20.16 -17.56 -0.05
N ILE A 120 -19.36 -16.74 -0.74
CA ILE A 120 -19.39 -16.62 -2.20
C ILE A 120 -18.89 -17.92 -2.84
N ALA A 121 -17.88 -18.57 -2.25
CA ALA A 121 -17.38 -19.86 -2.72
C ALA A 121 -18.47 -20.95 -2.72
N LYS A 122 -19.37 -20.96 -1.73
CA LYS A 122 -20.54 -21.86 -1.69
C LYS A 122 -21.55 -21.62 -2.82
N LYS A 123 -21.47 -20.47 -3.51
CA LYS A 123 -22.33 -20.12 -4.67
C LYS A 123 -21.65 -20.40 -6.02
N LYS A 124 -20.53 -21.13 -6.03
CA LYS A 124 -19.89 -21.64 -7.25
C LYS A 124 -20.91 -22.42 -8.11
N GLY A 125 -20.94 -22.16 -9.41
CA GLY A 125 -21.91 -22.69 -10.36
C GLY A 125 -23.19 -21.86 -10.53
N SER A 126 -23.55 -21.02 -9.55
CA SER A 126 -24.71 -20.12 -9.64
C SER A 126 -24.31 -18.67 -9.92
N TRP A 127 -23.32 -18.17 -9.18
CA TRP A 127 -22.85 -16.77 -9.28
C TRP A 127 -21.65 -16.61 -10.22
N TYR A 128 -20.86 -17.67 -10.37
CA TYR A 128 -19.73 -17.73 -11.29
C TYR A 128 -19.53 -19.17 -11.80
N PRO A 129 -18.91 -19.37 -12.98
CA PRO A 129 -18.76 -20.68 -13.59
C PRO A 129 -18.03 -21.68 -12.69
N ALA A 130 -18.48 -22.94 -12.67
CA ALA A 130 -17.83 -24.00 -11.91
C ALA A 130 -16.55 -24.54 -12.58
N THR A 131 -16.38 -24.29 -13.88
CA THR A 131 -15.28 -24.74 -14.74
C THR A 131 -13.96 -24.02 -14.49
N ASP A 132 -14.01 -22.81 -13.94
CA ASP A 132 -12.82 -21.99 -13.73
C ASP A 132 -12.20 -22.22 -12.34
N GLY A 133 -10.87 -22.26 -12.29
CA GLY A 133 -10.12 -22.30 -11.03
C GLY A 133 -10.33 -21.03 -10.21
N ASP A 134 -10.19 -21.10 -8.88
CA ASP A 134 -10.49 -19.98 -7.97
C ASP A 134 -9.58 -18.75 -8.17
N ALA A 135 -8.45 -18.92 -8.87
CA ALA A 135 -7.55 -17.85 -9.29
C ALA A 135 -7.99 -17.13 -10.59
N SER A 136 -9.00 -17.65 -11.30
CA SER A 136 -9.54 -17.04 -12.51
C SER A 136 -10.34 -15.78 -12.18
N LEU A 137 -10.24 -14.78 -13.06
CA LEU A 137 -11.02 -13.55 -12.99
C LEU A 137 -12.49 -13.76 -13.36
N HIS A 138 -12.83 -14.87 -13.99
CA HIS A 138 -14.23 -15.30 -14.11
C HIS A 138 -14.79 -15.89 -12.81
N GLY A 139 -13.93 -16.15 -11.81
CA GLY A 139 -14.29 -16.74 -10.54
C GLY A 139 -14.18 -15.78 -9.35
N LEU A 140 -13.77 -16.32 -8.21
CA LEU A 140 -13.73 -15.61 -6.94
C LEU A 140 -12.77 -14.40 -6.94
N GLN A 141 -11.75 -14.42 -7.80
CA GLN A 141 -10.75 -13.35 -7.84
C GLN A 141 -11.28 -12.02 -8.38
N ALA A 142 -12.30 -12.01 -9.24
CA ALA A 142 -12.95 -10.75 -9.62
C ALA A 142 -13.59 -10.07 -8.40
N TYR A 143 -14.35 -10.80 -7.58
CA TYR A 143 -14.98 -10.23 -6.39
C TYR A 143 -13.95 -9.63 -5.44
N ARG A 144 -12.85 -10.34 -5.19
CA ARG A 144 -11.73 -9.86 -4.36
C ARG A 144 -11.16 -8.55 -4.87
N VAL A 145 -10.82 -8.48 -6.15
CA VAL A 145 -10.21 -7.28 -6.76
C VAL A 145 -11.19 -6.10 -6.77
N PHE A 146 -12.41 -6.29 -7.29
CA PHE A 146 -13.34 -5.19 -7.51
C PHE A 146 -14.02 -4.67 -6.24
N ILE A 147 -14.32 -5.55 -5.27
CA ILE A 147 -14.87 -5.09 -3.98
C ILE A 147 -13.81 -4.31 -3.19
N SER A 148 -12.54 -4.76 -3.23
CA SER A 148 -11.43 -4.00 -2.62
C SER A 148 -11.32 -2.61 -3.26
N ILE A 149 -11.33 -2.55 -4.59
CA ILE A 149 -11.32 -1.30 -5.36
C ILE A 149 -12.46 -0.38 -4.91
N ALA A 150 -13.68 -0.90 -4.81
CA ALA A 150 -14.87 -0.12 -4.49
C ALA A 150 -14.78 0.50 -3.09
N LEU A 151 -14.32 -0.27 -2.10
CA LEU A 151 -14.05 0.23 -0.74
C LEU A 151 -13.00 1.36 -0.75
N ILE A 152 -11.87 1.13 -1.43
CA ILE A 152 -10.74 2.07 -1.50
C ILE A 152 -11.19 3.38 -2.17
N LEU A 153 -11.87 3.28 -3.32
CA LEU A 153 -12.38 4.44 -4.04
C LEU A 153 -13.44 5.19 -3.24
N GLY A 154 -14.35 4.50 -2.57
CA GLY A 154 -15.40 5.14 -1.77
C GLY A 154 -14.82 5.96 -0.62
N ASP A 155 -13.85 5.39 0.10
CA ASP A 155 -13.14 6.08 1.19
C ASP A 155 -12.29 7.24 0.66
N GLY A 156 -11.48 6.97 -0.37
CA GLY A 156 -10.59 7.95 -0.96
C GLY A 156 -11.34 9.14 -1.55
N LEU A 157 -12.43 8.89 -2.27
CA LEU A 157 -13.25 9.93 -2.88
C LEU A 157 -13.97 10.76 -1.81
N TYR A 158 -14.49 10.14 -0.74
CA TYR A 158 -15.07 10.88 0.38
C TYR A 158 -14.05 11.85 0.99
N ASN A 159 -12.84 11.35 1.30
CA ASN A 159 -11.78 12.17 1.88
C ASN A 159 -11.30 13.26 0.90
N PHE A 160 -11.20 12.96 -0.39
CA PHE A 160 -10.86 13.93 -1.42
C PHE A 160 -11.90 15.07 -1.49
N VAL A 161 -13.18 14.72 -1.60
CA VAL A 161 -14.29 15.69 -1.65
C VAL A 161 -14.34 16.53 -0.37
N LYS A 162 -14.22 15.90 0.80
CA LYS A 162 -14.15 16.59 2.10
C LYS A 162 -13.03 17.62 2.15
N VAL A 163 -11.82 17.25 1.71
CA VAL A 163 -10.67 18.14 1.67
C VAL A 163 -10.88 19.27 0.66
N LEU A 164 -11.41 18.95 -0.52
CA LEU A 164 -11.72 19.93 -1.56
C LEU A 164 -12.73 20.96 -1.05
N LEU A 165 -13.84 20.51 -0.44
CA LEU A 165 -14.86 21.38 0.13
C LEU A 165 -14.32 22.26 1.26
N ARG A 166 -13.50 21.70 2.17
CA ARG A 166 -12.85 22.50 3.23
C ARG A 166 -11.88 23.54 2.67
N THR A 167 -11.14 23.18 1.62
CA THR A 167 -10.20 24.10 0.97
C THR A 167 -10.94 25.24 0.26
N ILE A 168 -12.02 24.93 -0.46
CA ILE A 168 -12.88 25.91 -1.12
C ILE A 168 -13.55 26.80 -0.07
N ALA A 169 -14.13 26.24 0.99
CA ALA A 169 -14.76 27.02 2.07
C ALA A 169 -13.74 27.93 2.76
N GLY A 170 -12.52 27.46 3.02
CA GLY A 170 -11.43 28.27 3.56
C GLY A 170 -11.01 29.40 2.61
N PHE A 171 -10.95 29.14 1.31
CA PHE A 171 -10.66 30.16 0.30
C PHE A 171 -11.78 31.20 0.19
N ILE A 172 -13.04 30.77 0.16
CA ILE A 172 -14.21 31.66 0.16
C ILE A 172 -14.20 32.52 1.43
N ALA A 173 -13.96 31.93 2.60
CA ALA A 173 -13.87 32.67 3.86
C ALA A 173 -12.69 33.67 3.85
N MET A 174 -11.55 33.31 3.26
CA MET A 174 -10.40 34.20 3.10
C MET A 174 -10.70 35.36 2.16
N VAL A 175 -11.33 35.10 1.01
CA VAL A 175 -11.75 36.14 0.04
C VAL A 175 -12.81 37.05 0.66
N GLN A 176 -13.81 36.49 1.34
CA GLN A 176 -14.83 37.25 2.07
C GLN A 176 -14.23 38.08 3.22
N LYS A 177 -13.20 37.57 3.90
CA LYS A 177 -12.48 38.29 4.96
C LYS A 177 -11.55 39.38 4.39
N ASN A 178 -10.95 39.17 3.22
CA ASN A 178 -10.21 40.20 2.48
C ASN A 178 -11.15 41.30 1.98
N SER A 179 -12.39 40.96 1.59
CA SER A 179 -13.43 41.95 1.27
C SER A 179 -14.04 42.64 2.51
N ARG A 180 -13.86 42.08 3.71
CA ARG A 180 -14.32 42.66 4.99
C ARG A 180 -13.20 43.26 5.84
N ALA A 181 -12.00 43.46 5.28
CA ALA A 181 -10.90 44.17 5.93
C ALA A 181 -11.14 45.69 5.94
N MET A 182 -12.27 46.10 6.50
CA MET A 182 -12.56 47.46 6.95
C MET A 182 -13.56 47.31 8.10
N LEU A 183 -13.05 46.93 9.28
CA LEU A 183 -13.58 47.20 10.64
C LEU A 183 -12.93 46.22 11.65
N PRO A 184 -12.31 46.70 12.75
CA PRO A 184 -11.74 45.84 13.78
C PRO A 184 -12.85 45.43 14.76
N VAL A 185 -13.06 44.13 14.94
CA VAL A 185 -13.86 43.62 16.06
C VAL A 185 -13.05 42.57 16.80
N SER A 186 -12.71 42.93 18.04
CA SER A 186 -12.12 42.08 19.06
C SER A 186 -13.03 40.91 19.42
N GLY A 187 -12.40 39.77 19.73
CA GLY A 187 -12.93 38.75 20.63
C GLY A 187 -13.79 37.66 20.01
N ASN A 188 -13.22 36.47 19.82
CA ASN A 188 -13.71 35.27 20.51
C ASN A 188 -12.74 34.09 20.38
N GLY A 189 -12.58 33.39 21.51
CA GLY A 189 -11.49 32.49 21.83
C GLY A 189 -11.29 31.33 20.86
N SER A 190 -10.01 31.08 20.57
CA SER A 190 -9.56 29.83 19.97
C SER A 190 -9.87 28.66 20.92
N PRO A 191 -10.32 27.51 20.40
CA PRO A 191 -10.29 26.29 21.20
C PRO A 191 -8.83 25.97 21.50
N THR A 192 -8.56 25.67 22.77
CA THR A 192 -7.29 25.25 23.33
C THR A 192 -6.55 24.29 22.39
N ALA A 193 -5.61 24.83 21.62
CA ALA A 193 -4.66 24.04 20.86
C ALA A 193 -3.73 23.36 21.87
N GLU A 194 -3.66 22.04 21.83
CA GLU A 194 -2.62 21.27 22.52
C GLU A 194 -1.27 21.95 22.25
N ALA A 195 -0.47 22.19 23.29
CA ALA A 195 0.83 22.85 23.17
C ALA A 195 1.66 22.14 22.10
N ILE A 196 1.78 22.75 20.93
CA ILE A 196 2.56 22.21 19.82
C ILE A 196 4.02 22.26 20.30
N SER A 197 4.69 21.11 20.31
CA SER A 197 6.11 21.04 20.65
C SER A 197 6.89 22.03 19.76
N PHE A 198 7.83 22.77 20.34
CA PHE A 198 8.70 23.70 19.60
C PHE A 198 9.34 23.02 18.37
N ASP A 199 9.70 21.75 18.51
CA ASP A 199 10.25 20.95 17.42
C ASP A 199 9.26 20.75 16.26
N ASP A 200 7.97 20.57 16.55
CA ASP A 200 6.93 20.38 15.54
C ASP A 200 6.61 21.69 14.80
N GLU A 201 6.63 22.83 15.50
CA GLU A 201 6.53 24.14 14.86
C GLU A 201 7.72 24.40 13.93
N ARG A 202 8.94 24.12 14.40
CA ARG A 202 10.16 24.31 13.61
C ARG A 202 10.21 23.40 12.38
N ARG A 203 9.80 22.13 12.52
CA ARG A 203 9.64 21.20 11.40
C ARG A 203 8.66 21.73 10.37
N THR A 204 7.50 22.22 10.84
CA THR A 204 6.46 22.76 9.97
C THR A 204 6.92 24.01 9.23
N GLU A 205 7.60 24.93 9.92
CA GLU A 205 8.13 26.15 9.33
C GLU A 205 9.11 25.85 8.19
N LEU A 206 10.12 25.01 8.44
CA LEU A 206 11.13 24.64 7.46
C LEU A 206 10.52 23.88 6.26
N PHE A 207 9.61 22.94 6.55
CA PHE A 207 8.95 22.14 5.53
C PHE A 207 8.04 22.97 4.61
N LEU A 208 7.42 24.03 5.12
CA LEU A 208 6.59 24.94 4.33
C LEU A 208 7.43 26.01 3.61
N LYS A 209 8.52 26.48 4.22
CA LYS A 209 9.44 27.47 3.61
C LYS A 209 10.05 26.97 2.31
N ASP A 210 10.51 25.72 2.30
CA ASP A 210 11.11 25.09 1.11
C ASP A 210 10.06 24.42 0.22
N GLN A 211 8.88 25.04 0.05
CA GLN A 211 7.91 24.55 -0.92
C GLN A 211 8.35 24.76 -2.36
N ILE A 212 7.99 23.82 -3.23
CA ILE A 212 8.09 23.99 -4.68
C ILE A 212 7.02 25.02 -5.07
N PRO A 213 7.37 26.07 -5.84
CA PRO A 213 6.38 27.04 -6.28
C PRO A 213 5.22 26.35 -7.00
N THR A 214 3.99 26.74 -6.68
CA THR A 214 2.78 26.16 -7.28
C THR A 214 2.76 26.32 -8.80
N SER A 215 3.28 27.43 -9.32
CA SER A 215 3.45 27.66 -10.76
C SER A 215 4.33 26.60 -11.43
N VAL A 216 5.45 26.23 -10.80
CA VAL A 216 6.35 25.18 -11.29
C VAL A 216 5.68 23.81 -11.23
N ALA A 217 4.92 23.53 -10.17
CA ALA A 217 4.20 22.26 -10.04
C ALA A 217 3.10 22.10 -11.11
N TYR A 218 2.24 23.10 -11.30
CA TYR A 218 1.17 23.06 -12.31
C TYR A 218 1.73 23.12 -13.73
N GLY A 219 2.72 23.99 -13.98
CA GLY A 219 3.38 24.10 -15.27
C GLY A 219 4.14 22.83 -15.66
N GLY A 220 4.89 22.25 -14.72
CA GLY A 220 5.59 20.98 -14.91
C GLY A 220 4.64 19.82 -15.16
N TYR A 221 3.53 19.75 -14.42
CA TYR A 221 2.49 18.75 -14.65
C TYR A 221 1.86 18.88 -16.05
N ALA A 222 1.49 20.09 -16.46
CA ALA A 222 0.91 20.35 -17.77
C ALA A 222 1.91 20.03 -18.90
N ALA A 223 3.18 20.40 -18.74
CA ALA A 223 4.23 20.12 -19.71
C ALA A 223 4.48 18.61 -19.88
N VAL A 224 4.62 17.87 -18.77
CA VAL A 224 4.82 16.41 -18.80
C VAL A 224 3.58 15.70 -19.35
N ALA A 225 2.38 16.16 -19.01
CA ALA A 225 1.14 15.65 -19.59
C ALA A 225 1.10 15.87 -21.11
N ALA A 226 1.45 17.06 -21.59
CA ALA A 226 1.50 17.36 -23.03
C ALA A 226 2.51 16.48 -23.77
N ILE A 227 3.70 16.28 -23.20
CA ILE A 227 4.72 15.38 -23.75
C ILE A 227 4.18 13.94 -23.83
N SER A 228 3.56 13.46 -22.75
CA SER A 228 2.99 12.10 -22.67
C SER A 228 1.86 11.90 -23.69
N ILE A 229 0.99 12.90 -23.86
CA ILE A 229 -0.10 12.90 -24.85
C ILE A 229 0.45 12.82 -26.28
N GLY A 230 1.61 13.45 -26.56
CA GLY A 230 2.24 13.42 -27.87
C GLY A 230 3.04 12.15 -28.16
N THR A 231 3.75 11.61 -27.17
CA THR A 231 4.71 10.50 -27.36
C THR A 231 4.07 9.11 -27.22
N LEU A 232 3.17 8.91 -26.26
CA LEU A 232 2.57 7.59 -26.04
C LEU A 232 1.79 7.03 -27.25
N PRO A 233 1.03 7.84 -28.03
CA PRO A 233 0.39 7.33 -29.24
C PRO A 233 1.37 6.89 -30.32
N GLN A 234 2.62 7.36 -30.30
CA GLN A 234 3.66 6.93 -31.25
C GLN A 234 4.22 5.56 -30.87
N ILE A 235 4.30 5.27 -29.57
CA ILE A 235 4.76 3.97 -29.03
C ILE A 235 3.63 2.94 -29.11
N PHE A 236 2.41 3.33 -28.76
CA PHE A 236 1.21 2.49 -28.76
C PHE A 236 0.14 3.14 -29.65
N PRO A 237 0.12 2.87 -30.97
CA PRO A 237 -0.80 3.51 -31.93
C PRO A 237 -2.29 3.43 -31.57
N GLN A 238 -2.68 2.38 -30.85
CA GLN A 238 -4.06 2.15 -30.39
C GLN A 238 -4.45 3.11 -29.25
N LEU A 239 -3.48 3.59 -28.46
CA LEU A 239 -3.67 4.53 -27.36
C LEU A 239 -3.70 5.97 -27.90
N LYS A 240 -4.87 6.39 -28.39
CA LYS A 240 -5.10 7.75 -28.89
C LYS A 240 -4.93 8.82 -27.78
N TRP A 241 -4.59 10.04 -28.21
CA TRP A 241 -4.30 11.20 -27.35
C TRP A 241 -5.38 11.49 -26.29
N TYR A 242 -6.66 11.28 -26.63
CA TYR A 242 -7.77 11.59 -25.72
C TYR A 242 -7.86 10.63 -24.53
N TYR A 243 -7.44 9.36 -24.67
CA TYR A 243 -7.39 8.43 -23.54
C TYR A 243 -6.39 8.90 -22.50
N ILE A 244 -5.23 9.36 -22.97
CA ILE A 244 -4.14 9.87 -22.13
C ILE A 244 -4.60 11.17 -21.45
N LEU A 245 -5.21 12.09 -22.18
CA LEU A 245 -5.75 13.33 -21.61
C LEU A 245 -6.72 13.05 -20.45
N VAL A 246 -7.69 12.15 -20.65
CA VAL A 246 -8.64 11.76 -19.59
C VAL A 246 -7.92 11.09 -18.42
N ALA A 247 -6.93 10.21 -18.69
CA ALA A 247 -6.14 9.58 -17.64
C ALA A 247 -5.42 10.63 -16.77
N TYR A 248 -4.79 11.65 -17.36
CA TYR A 248 -4.16 12.73 -16.61
C TYR A 248 -5.19 13.59 -15.84
N ILE A 249 -6.40 13.80 -16.34
CA ILE A 249 -7.43 14.54 -15.57
C ILE A 249 -7.84 13.76 -14.32
N VAL A 250 -8.00 12.44 -14.42
CA VAL A 250 -8.49 11.60 -13.31
C VAL A 250 -7.37 11.19 -12.34
N ALA A 251 -6.13 11.03 -12.83
CA ALA A 251 -5.01 10.49 -12.06
C ALA A 251 -4.71 11.25 -10.76
N PRO A 252 -4.77 12.60 -10.66
CA PRO A 252 -4.54 13.32 -9.41
C PRO A 252 -5.49 12.94 -8.28
N VAL A 253 -6.76 12.62 -8.60
CA VAL A 253 -7.74 12.16 -7.60
C VAL A 253 -7.35 10.79 -7.08
N LEU A 254 -7.00 9.86 -7.98
CA LEU A 254 -6.57 8.51 -7.62
C LEU A 254 -5.23 8.51 -6.87
N ALA A 255 -4.31 9.38 -7.28
CA ALA A 255 -3.03 9.58 -6.61
C ALA A 255 -3.22 10.11 -5.18
N PHE A 256 -4.16 11.05 -4.96
CA PHE A 256 -4.53 11.50 -3.62
C PHE A 256 -5.06 10.35 -2.76
N CYS A 257 -6.01 9.57 -3.31
CA CYS A 257 -6.62 8.45 -2.60
C CYS A 257 -5.57 7.40 -2.21
N ASN A 258 -4.68 7.06 -3.15
CA ASN A 258 -3.60 6.10 -2.90
C ASN A 258 -2.60 6.61 -1.86
N ALA A 259 -2.13 7.85 -2.00
CA ALA A 259 -1.18 8.43 -1.05
C ALA A 259 -1.77 8.56 0.35
N TYR A 260 -3.08 8.82 0.48
CA TYR A 260 -3.81 8.79 1.76
C TYR A 260 -3.82 7.37 2.35
N GLY A 261 -4.11 6.36 1.52
CA GLY A 261 -4.01 4.92 1.84
C GLY A 261 -2.67 4.52 2.39
N SER A 262 -1.62 4.71 1.60
CA SER A 262 -0.25 4.42 1.98
C SER A 262 0.15 5.16 3.26
N GLY A 263 -0.35 6.38 3.46
CA GLY A 263 -0.06 7.14 4.69
C GLY A 263 -0.63 6.53 5.97
N LEU A 264 -1.73 5.79 5.89
CA LEU A 264 -2.32 5.11 7.04
C LEU A 264 -1.78 3.69 7.22
N THR A 265 -1.56 2.94 6.14
CA THR A 265 -1.34 1.50 6.17
C THR A 265 0.04 1.07 5.71
N ASP A 266 0.87 2.00 5.24
CA ASP A 266 2.15 1.76 4.56
C ASP A 266 2.05 1.03 3.21
N TRP A 267 0.83 0.84 2.70
CA TRP A 267 0.60 0.01 1.51
C TRP A 267 0.10 0.82 0.32
N SER A 268 0.88 0.80 -0.78
CA SER A 268 0.46 1.36 -2.06
C SER A 268 -0.45 0.40 -2.82
N LEU A 269 -1.63 0.89 -3.19
CA LEU A 269 -2.64 0.18 -3.96
C LEU A 269 -2.57 0.54 -5.46
N ALA A 270 -1.43 1.06 -5.94
CA ALA A 270 -1.24 1.48 -7.33
C ALA A 270 -1.60 0.39 -8.36
N SER A 271 -1.27 -0.87 -8.08
CA SER A 271 -1.64 -2.02 -8.92
C SER A 271 -3.15 -2.20 -9.05
N THR A 272 -3.89 -1.85 -8.01
CA THR A 272 -5.35 -1.96 -7.93
C THR A 272 -6.03 -0.86 -8.76
N TYR A 273 -5.52 0.37 -8.70
CA TYR A 273 -5.93 1.46 -9.59
C TYR A 273 -5.51 1.24 -11.05
N GLY A 274 -4.37 0.60 -11.29
CA GLY A 274 -3.95 0.17 -12.62
C GLY A 274 -4.96 -0.78 -13.25
N LYS A 275 -5.42 -1.79 -12.50
CA LYS A 275 -6.46 -2.73 -12.96
C LYS A 275 -7.78 -2.02 -13.29
N LEU A 276 -8.19 -1.02 -12.51
CA LEU A 276 -9.34 -0.20 -12.88
C LEU A 276 -9.16 0.47 -14.24
N ALA A 277 -7.99 1.05 -14.50
CA ALA A 277 -7.69 1.68 -15.78
C ALA A 277 -7.80 0.68 -16.94
N ILE A 278 -7.39 -0.58 -16.74
CA ILE A 278 -7.58 -1.65 -17.74
C ILE A 278 -9.05 -1.77 -18.15
N PHE A 279 -9.96 -1.88 -17.18
CA PHE A 279 -11.39 -2.07 -17.46
C PHE A 279 -12.04 -0.82 -18.03
N VAL A 280 -11.71 0.37 -17.52
CA VAL A 280 -12.30 1.63 -18.01
C VAL A 280 -11.84 1.94 -19.43
N PHE A 281 -10.53 1.95 -19.67
CA PHE A 281 -9.97 2.31 -20.97
C PHE A 281 -10.02 1.17 -21.99
N GLY A 282 -9.88 -0.08 -21.55
CA GLY A 282 -10.02 -1.26 -22.39
C GLY A 282 -11.44 -1.42 -22.93
N ALA A 283 -12.46 -1.28 -22.07
CA ALA A 283 -13.86 -1.31 -22.49
C ALA A 283 -14.23 -0.14 -23.41
N TRP A 284 -13.70 1.05 -23.11
CA TRP A 284 -13.97 2.23 -23.93
C TRP A 284 -13.39 2.08 -25.35
N ALA A 285 -12.20 1.52 -25.49
CA ALA A 285 -11.62 1.25 -26.80
C ALA A 285 -12.31 0.11 -27.55
N GLY A 286 -12.74 -0.93 -26.83
CA GLY A 286 -13.35 -2.13 -27.41
C GLY A 286 -12.35 -3.00 -28.19
N LEU A 287 -12.74 -4.24 -28.49
CA LEU A 287 -11.84 -5.23 -29.11
C LEU A 287 -11.37 -4.78 -30.50
N ALA A 288 -12.29 -4.20 -31.28
CA ALA A 288 -12.04 -3.75 -32.65
C ALA A 288 -10.95 -2.68 -32.76
N ASN A 289 -10.74 -1.87 -31.71
CA ASN A 289 -9.71 -0.82 -31.70
C ASN A 289 -8.47 -1.21 -30.87
N GLY A 290 -8.27 -2.50 -30.58
CA GLY A 290 -7.14 -2.98 -29.80
C GLY A 290 -7.22 -2.63 -28.31
N GLY A 291 -8.42 -2.70 -27.72
CA GLY A 291 -8.67 -2.32 -26.33
C GLY A 291 -7.80 -3.06 -25.29
N VAL A 292 -7.32 -4.26 -25.59
CA VAL A 292 -6.37 -4.98 -24.71
C VAL A 292 -5.09 -4.17 -24.53
N LEU A 293 -4.52 -3.64 -25.62
CA LEU A 293 -3.30 -2.86 -25.59
C LEU A 293 -3.54 -1.49 -24.95
N VAL A 294 -4.67 -0.85 -25.28
CA VAL A 294 -5.09 0.44 -24.69
C VAL A 294 -5.22 0.30 -23.17
N GLY A 295 -5.91 -0.74 -22.70
CA GLY A 295 -6.09 -1.01 -21.27
C GLY A 295 -4.77 -1.25 -20.54
N LEU A 296 -3.87 -2.06 -21.10
CA LEU A 296 -2.54 -2.32 -20.50
C LEU A 296 -1.66 -1.07 -20.47
N ALA A 297 -1.63 -0.30 -21.56
CA ALA A 297 -0.84 0.93 -21.62
C ALA A 297 -1.38 1.99 -20.64
N ALA A 298 -2.71 2.19 -20.60
CA ALA A 298 -3.35 3.09 -19.65
C ALA A 298 -3.14 2.65 -18.18
N CYS A 299 -3.13 1.34 -17.93
CA CYS A 299 -2.74 0.78 -16.63
C CYS A 299 -1.32 1.17 -16.23
N GLY A 300 -0.35 1.03 -17.13
CA GLY A 300 1.04 1.42 -16.88
C GLY A 300 1.19 2.91 -16.54
N VAL A 301 0.48 3.78 -17.27
CA VAL A 301 0.45 5.22 -17.00
C VAL A 301 -0.16 5.50 -15.63
N MET A 302 -1.34 4.93 -15.35
CA MET A 302 -2.05 5.15 -14.08
C MET A 302 -1.25 4.64 -12.88
N MET A 303 -0.71 3.43 -12.97
CA MET A 303 0.09 2.82 -11.91
C MET A 303 1.36 3.64 -11.63
N SER A 304 2.04 4.13 -12.67
CA SER A 304 3.22 4.99 -12.51
C SER A 304 2.91 6.29 -11.79
N ILE A 305 1.83 6.99 -12.17
CA ILE A 305 1.44 8.26 -11.53
C ILE A 305 1.07 8.03 -10.06
N VAL A 306 0.23 7.01 -9.82
CA VAL A 306 -0.34 6.72 -8.49
C VAL A 306 0.71 6.17 -7.51
N SER A 307 1.66 5.34 -7.98
CA SER A 307 2.77 4.86 -7.16
C SER A 307 3.73 6.01 -6.82
N THR A 308 4.21 6.74 -7.84
CA THR A 308 5.20 7.82 -7.64
C THR A 308 4.69 8.89 -6.69
N ALA A 309 3.40 9.22 -6.74
CA ALA A 309 2.79 10.18 -5.81
C ALA A 309 2.74 9.67 -4.36
N SER A 310 2.48 8.37 -4.16
CA SER A 310 2.51 7.73 -2.84
C SER A 310 3.94 7.70 -2.28
N ASP A 311 4.89 7.25 -3.08
CA ASP A 311 6.30 7.08 -2.70
C ASP A 311 6.90 8.45 -2.34
N LEU A 312 6.61 9.50 -3.13
CA LEU A 312 7.04 10.87 -2.82
C LEU A 312 6.45 11.39 -1.50
N MET A 313 5.20 11.04 -1.18
CA MET A 313 4.58 11.48 0.07
C MET A 313 5.23 10.79 1.29
N GLN A 314 5.60 9.53 1.14
CA GLN A 314 6.36 8.79 2.13
C GLN A 314 7.76 9.39 2.31
N ASP A 315 8.45 9.74 1.23
CA ASP A 315 9.73 10.43 1.30
C ASP A 315 9.59 11.80 1.97
N PHE A 316 8.56 12.59 1.62
CA PHE A 316 8.31 13.86 2.29
C PHE A 316 8.01 13.70 3.79
N LYS A 317 7.38 12.59 4.22
CA LYS A 317 7.24 12.31 5.65
C LYS A 317 8.61 12.09 6.29
N THR A 318 9.48 11.32 5.65
CA THR A 318 10.86 11.13 6.10
C THR A 318 11.56 12.47 6.25
N GLY A 319 11.49 13.33 5.22
CA GLY A 319 12.13 14.65 5.21
C GLY A 319 11.57 15.60 6.24
N TYR A 320 10.26 15.59 6.47
CA TYR A 320 9.62 16.36 7.53
C TYR A 320 10.17 16.01 8.92
N LEU A 321 10.38 14.72 9.19
CA LEU A 321 10.89 14.23 10.47
C LEU A 321 12.41 14.43 10.63
N THR A 322 13.18 14.42 9.54
CA THR A 322 14.64 14.64 9.54
C THR A 322 15.04 16.09 9.28
N LEU A 323 14.09 17.01 9.15
CA LEU A 323 14.31 18.41 8.76
C LEU A 323 15.00 18.59 7.39
N ALA A 324 14.89 17.58 6.51
CA ALA A 324 15.42 17.65 5.15
C ALA A 324 14.54 18.53 4.24
N SER A 325 15.18 19.26 3.32
CA SER A 325 14.48 20.14 2.40
C SER A 325 13.59 19.36 1.42
N PRO A 326 12.28 19.65 1.33
CA PRO A 326 11.40 19.03 0.35
C PRO A 326 11.81 19.27 -1.11
N ARG A 327 12.50 20.38 -1.41
CA ARG A 327 13.01 20.64 -2.76
C ARG A 327 14.09 19.63 -3.14
N SER A 328 15.03 19.38 -2.23
CA SER A 328 16.09 18.39 -2.45
C SER A 328 15.49 17.00 -2.66
N MET A 329 14.49 16.61 -1.86
CA MET A 329 13.81 15.31 -2.03
C MET A 329 13.15 15.17 -3.40
N PHE A 330 12.44 16.21 -3.86
CA PHE A 330 11.82 16.20 -5.19
C PHE A 330 12.87 16.10 -6.30
N ILE A 331 13.96 16.87 -6.23
CA ILE A 331 15.04 16.81 -7.21
C ILE A 331 15.69 15.43 -7.22
N SER A 332 15.96 14.84 -6.05
CA SER A 332 16.49 13.48 -5.93
C SER A 332 15.56 12.45 -6.56
N GLN A 333 14.25 12.57 -6.37
CA GLN A 333 13.29 11.68 -7.02
C GLN A 333 13.27 11.86 -8.54
N VAL A 334 13.36 13.09 -9.05
CA VAL A 334 13.44 13.36 -10.50
C VAL A 334 14.70 12.71 -11.10
N ILE A 335 15.86 12.86 -10.44
CA ILE A 335 17.11 12.23 -10.87
C ILE A 335 16.99 10.71 -10.84
N GLY A 336 16.48 10.14 -9.74
CA GLY A 336 16.28 8.70 -9.61
C GLY A 336 15.31 8.14 -10.66
N THR A 337 14.24 8.87 -10.96
CA THR A 337 13.28 8.51 -12.02
C THR A 337 13.95 8.55 -13.39
N ALA A 338 14.73 9.60 -13.70
CA ALA A 338 15.46 9.70 -14.96
C ALA A 338 16.46 8.56 -15.15
N MET A 339 17.20 8.19 -14.10
CA MET A 339 18.07 7.01 -14.09
C MET A 339 17.26 5.73 -14.30
N GLY A 340 16.13 5.59 -13.60
CA GLY A 340 15.23 4.44 -13.71
C GLY A 340 14.67 4.23 -15.12
N CYS A 341 14.37 5.31 -15.85
CA CYS A 341 13.92 5.27 -17.25
C CYS A 341 14.97 4.68 -18.20
N VAL A 342 16.26 4.71 -17.86
CA VAL A 342 17.35 4.14 -18.66
C VAL A 342 17.73 2.76 -18.14
N ILE A 343 17.97 2.63 -16.83
CA ILE A 343 18.47 1.40 -16.21
C ILE A 343 17.43 0.28 -16.31
N SER A 344 16.15 0.55 -16.00
CA SER A 344 15.14 -0.51 -15.94
C SER A 344 14.90 -1.18 -17.29
N PRO A 345 14.72 -0.44 -18.41
CA PRO A 345 14.61 -1.06 -19.73
C PRO A 345 15.89 -1.79 -20.15
N CYS A 346 17.08 -1.26 -19.83
CA CYS A 346 18.35 -1.92 -20.15
C CYS A 346 18.49 -3.26 -19.41
N VAL A 347 18.17 -3.30 -18.11
CA VAL A 347 18.17 -4.54 -17.32
C VAL A 347 17.12 -5.51 -17.87
N PHE A 348 15.91 -5.04 -18.15
CA PHE A 348 14.87 -5.87 -18.76
C PHE A 348 15.34 -6.47 -20.09
N TRP A 349 15.96 -5.67 -20.98
CA TRP A 349 16.48 -6.15 -22.26
C TRP A 349 17.63 -7.14 -22.13
N LEU A 350 18.48 -6.98 -21.09
CA LEU A 350 19.53 -7.94 -20.78
C LEU A 350 18.91 -9.30 -20.43
N PHE A 351 17.94 -9.32 -19.51
CA PHE A 351 17.23 -10.56 -19.16
C PHE A 351 16.50 -11.14 -20.39
N TYR A 352 15.76 -10.31 -21.11
CA TYR A 352 14.98 -10.72 -22.28
C TYR A 352 15.84 -11.35 -23.39
N LYS A 353 17.09 -10.91 -23.56
CA LYS A 353 18.04 -11.51 -24.51
C LYS A 353 18.79 -12.72 -23.95
N ALA A 354 19.07 -12.72 -22.65
CA ALA A 354 19.83 -13.79 -21.99
C ALA A 354 18.99 -15.07 -21.83
N PHE A 355 17.68 -14.93 -21.61
CA PHE A 355 16.77 -16.04 -21.40
C PHE A 355 15.68 -16.01 -22.48
N SER A 356 15.70 -16.99 -23.39
CA SER A 356 14.74 -17.10 -24.49
C SER A 356 13.33 -17.52 -24.06
N ASP A 357 13.17 -17.89 -22.80
CA ASP A 357 12.01 -18.57 -22.23
C ASP A 357 11.33 -17.77 -21.10
N ILE A 358 11.64 -16.47 -21.01
CA ILE A 358 10.98 -15.53 -20.09
C ILE A 358 9.47 -15.46 -20.37
N GLY A 359 8.69 -15.61 -19.30
CA GLY A 359 7.23 -15.54 -19.32
C GLY A 359 6.55 -16.86 -19.67
N ILE A 360 7.30 -17.92 -19.94
CA ILE A 360 6.76 -19.26 -20.18
C ILE A 360 6.54 -19.96 -18.84
N SER A 361 5.37 -20.56 -18.64
CA SER A 361 5.09 -21.29 -17.39
C SER A 361 5.99 -22.51 -17.26
N GLY A 362 6.59 -22.70 -16.07
CA GLY A 362 7.50 -23.82 -15.80
C GLY A 362 8.97 -23.56 -16.14
N THR A 363 9.33 -22.36 -16.57
CA THR A 363 10.72 -21.94 -16.80
C THR A 363 11.31 -21.21 -15.59
N GLU A 364 12.59 -20.82 -15.67
CA GLU A 364 13.27 -20.11 -14.58
C GLU A 364 12.61 -18.74 -14.28
N TYR A 365 11.99 -18.10 -15.28
CA TYR A 365 11.34 -16.79 -15.16
C TYR A 365 9.93 -16.75 -15.74
N PRO A 366 8.92 -17.37 -15.10
CA PRO A 366 7.59 -17.59 -15.69
C PRO A 366 6.68 -16.35 -15.76
N ALA A 367 7.13 -15.19 -15.28
CA ALA A 367 6.40 -13.90 -15.24
C ALA A 367 4.88 -14.02 -14.96
N PRO A 368 4.46 -14.66 -13.85
CA PRO A 368 3.06 -15.00 -13.60
C PRO A 368 2.14 -13.77 -13.56
N TYR A 369 2.65 -12.63 -13.07
CA TYR A 369 1.90 -11.37 -13.08
C TYR A 369 1.58 -10.88 -14.50
N ALA A 370 2.48 -11.03 -15.46
CA ALA A 370 2.22 -10.60 -16.84
C ALA A 370 1.01 -11.34 -17.43
N ILE A 371 0.89 -12.64 -17.15
CA ILE A 371 -0.27 -13.47 -17.54
C ILE A 371 -1.55 -12.96 -16.87
N VAL A 372 -1.50 -12.64 -15.57
CA VAL A 372 -2.66 -12.08 -14.85
C VAL A 372 -3.11 -10.76 -15.47
N TYR A 373 -2.20 -9.82 -15.72
CA TYR A 373 -2.54 -8.52 -16.33
C TYR A 373 -3.04 -8.66 -17.76
N ARG A 374 -2.47 -9.56 -18.56
CA ARG A 374 -2.97 -9.88 -19.91
C ARG A 374 -4.41 -10.41 -19.85
N ASN A 375 -4.69 -11.36 -18.98
CA ASN A 375 -6.04 -11.91 -18.82
C ASN A 375 -7.04 -10.85 -18.34
N MET A 376 -6.61 -9.94 -17.45
CA MET A 376 -7.42 -8.78 -17.04
C MET A 376 -7.72 -7.85 -18.21
N ALA A 377 -6.75 -7.64 -19.10
CA ALA A 377 -6.94 -6.77 -20.26
C ALA A 377 -7.85 -7.38 -21.31
N ILE A 378 -7.75 -8.68 -21.56
CA ILE A 378 -8.69 -9.40 -22.42
C ILE A 378 -10.12 -9.28 -21.86
N LEU A 379 -10.29 -9.54 -20.56
CA LEU A 379 -11.60 -9.42 -19.89
C LEU A 379 -12.11 -7.98 -19.85
N GLY A 380 -11.21 -7.02 -19.65
CA GLY A 380 -11.52 -5.60 -19.52
C GLY A 380 -12.07 -4.98 -20.80
N VAL A 381 -11.79 -5.56 -21.97
CA VAL A 381 -12.33 -5.10 -23.25
C VAL A 381 -13.83 -5.31 -23.37
N ASP A 382 -14.35 -6.42 -22.83
CA ASP A 382 -15.78 -6.69 -22.78
C ASP A 382 -16.47 -5.88 -21.67
N GLY A 383 -15.70 -5.11 -20.91
CA GLY A 383 -16.15 -4.20 -19.87
C GLY A 383 -16.69 -4.91 -18.63
N PHE A 384 -17.43 -4.13 -17.84
CA PHE A 384 -17.97 -4.58 -16.55
C PHE A 384 -19.06 -5.66 -16.69
N SER A 385 -19.61 -5.87 -17.90
CA SER A 385 -20.59 -6.92 -18.19
C SER A 385 -20.01 -8.34 -18.13
N SER A 386 -18.70 -8.49 -18.29
CA SER A 386 -18.03 -9.80 -18.19
C SER A 386 -17.68 -10.21 -16.76
N LEU A 387 -18.01 -9.36 -15.78
CA LEU A 387 -17.82 -9.71 -14.37
C LEU A 387 -18.85 -10.75 -13.90
N PRO A 388 -18.49 -11.57 -12.91
CA PRO A 388 -19.42 -12.50 -12.28
C PRO A 388 -20.72 -11.85 -11.80
N LYS A 389 -21.80 -12.63 -11.75
CA LYS A 389 -23.14 -12.13 -11.36
C LYS A 389 -23.08 -11.46 -9.98
N ASN A 390 -23.79 -10.35 -9.81
CA ASN A 390 -23.83 -9.56 -8.57
C ASN A 390 -22.50 -8.90 -8.15
N CYS A 391 -21.39 -9.06 -8.88
CA CYS A 391 -20.11 -8.44 -8.54
C CYS A 391 -20.24 -6.91 -8.50
N LEU A 392 -20.84 -6.30 -9.53
CA LEU A 392 -21.07 -4.84 -9.57
C LEU A 392 -22.01 -4.36 -8.47
N THR A 393 -23.09 -5.10 -8.19
CA THR A 393 -24.02 -4.77 -7.10
C THR A 393 -23.29 -4.74 -5.76
N LEU A 394 -22.44 -5.73 -5.48
CA LEU A 394 -21.60 -5.73 -4.29
C LEU A 394 -20.63 -4.55 -4.29
N CYS A 395 -20.01 -4.22 -5.43
CA CYS A 395 -19.15 -3.04 -5.53
C CYS A 395 -19.90 -1.75 -5.15
N TYR A 396 -21.11 -1.53 -5.66
CA TYR A 396 -21.91 -0.35 -5.29
C TYR A 396 -22.27 -0.33 -3.81
N ILE A 397 -22.63 -1.48 -3.22
CA ILE A 397 -22.94 -1.59 -1.79
C ILE A 397 -21.70 -1.25 -0.95
N PHE A 398 -20.55 -1.81 -1.27
CA PHE A 398 -19.30 -1.57 -0.53
C PHE A 398 -18.76 -0.14 -0.71
N PHE A 399 -18.92 0.43 -1.91
CA PHE A 399 -18.61 1.84 -2.17
C PHE A 399 -19.48 2.77 -1.31
N ALA A 400 -20.81 2.53 -1.28
CA ALA A 400 -21.73 3.29 -0.45
C ALA A 400 -21.44 3.08 1.05
N ALA A 401 -21.12 1.85 1.47
CA ALA A 401 -20.75 1.54 2.84
C ALA A 401 -19.48 2.30 3.28
N ALA A 402 -18.46 2.40 2.42
CA ALA A 402 -17.26 3.18 2.72
C ALA A 402 -17.57 4.66 2.96
N ILE A 403 -18.44 5.26 2.14
CA ILE A 403 -18.90 6.64 2.32
C ILE A 403 -19.68 6.79 3.63
N VAL A 404 -20.61 5.89 3.90
CA VAL A 404 -21.44 5.92 5.11
C VAL A 404 -20.60 5.75 6.37
N ILE A 405 -19.63 4.82 6.40
CA ILE A 405 -18.74 4.62 7.56
C ILE A 405 -17.94 5.89 7.84
N ASN A 406 -17.40 6.54 6.80
CA ASN A 406 -16.67 7.80 6.97
C ASN A 406 -17.57 8.95 7.41
N LEU A 407 -18.79 9.03 6.88
CA LEU A 407 -19.78 10.04 7.30
C LEU A 407 -20.16 9.85 8.77
N ILE A 408 -20.45 8.62 9.19
CA ILE A 408 -20.73 8.30 10.60
C ILE A 408 -19.53 8.69 11.45
N ARG A 409 -18.31 8.36 11.03
CA ARG A 409 -17.09 8.71 11.76
C ARG A 409 -16.91 10.21 11.95
N ASP A 410 -17.25 11.02 10.95
CA ASP A 410 -17.14 12.47 11.01
C ASP A 410 -18.27 13.14 11.81
N LEU A 411 -19.47 12.57 11.81
CA LEU A 411 -20.62 13.07 12.58
C LEU A 411 -20.57 12.65 14.06
N THR A 412 -19.90 11.55 14.36
CA THR A 412 -19.83 10.98 15.70
C THR A 412 -18.80 11.72 16.57
N PRO A 413 -19.09 11.98 17.86
CA PRO A 413 -18.12 12.59 18.77
C PRO A 413 -16.80 11.82 18.85
N HIS A 414 -15.69 12.55 19.07
CA HIS A 414 -14.32 12.00 19.06
C HIS A 414 -14.11 10.78 19.96
N LYS A 415 -14.88 10.67 21.06
CA LYS A 415 -14.83 9.54 22.00
C LYS A 415 -15.23 8.21 21.34
N TYR A 416 -16.21 8.23 20.44
CA TYR A 416 -16.72 7.04 19.77
C TYR A 416 -16.13 6.87 18.37
N SER A 417 -15.78 7.96 17.67
CA SER A 417 -15.19 7.90 16.33
C SER A 417 -13.83 7.20 16.28
N ARG A 418 -13.13 7.11 17.43
CA ARG A 418 -11.88 6.33 17.58
C ARG A 418 -12.06 4.82 17.40
N PHE A 419 -13.27 4.30 17.60
CA PHE A 419 -13.58 2.87 17.46
C PHE A 419 -14.16 2.51 16.10
N ILE A 420 -14.52 3.50 15.28
CA ILE A 420 -15.08 3.26 13.95
C ILE A 420 -13.94 2.88 13.00
N PRO A 421 -14.02 1.73 12.32
CA PRO A 421 -12.94 1.25 11.47
C PRO A 421 -12.76 2.13 10.24
N LEU A 422 -11.59 2.02 9.62
CA LEU A 422 -11.20 2.72 8.41
C LEU A 422 -11.49 1.82 7.20
N PRO A 423 -12.48 2.15 6.35
CA PRO A 423 -12.83 1.33 5.18
C PRO A 423 -11.64 1.05 4.26
N MET A 424 -10.77 2.03 4.06
CA MET A 424 -9.55 1.86 3.26
C MET A 424 -8.57 0.83 3.84
N ALA A 425 -8.39 0.82 5.18
CA ALA A 425 -7.55 -0.18 5.84
C ALA A 425 -8.20 -1.58 5.81
N MET A 426 -9.53 -1.64 5.91
CA MET A 426 -10.29 -2.89 5.77
C MET A 426 -10.18 -3.50 4.36
N ALA A 427 -9.94 -2.70 3.33
CA ALA A 427 -9.91 -3.16 1.95
C ALA A 427 -8.63 -3.92 1.56
N ILE A 428 -7.51 -3.72 2.26
CA ILE A 428 -6.24 -4.37 1.91
C ILE A 428 -6.31 -5.90 2.06
N PRO A 429 -6.83 -6.45 3.16
CA PRO A 429 -7.04 -7.90 3.30
C PRO A 429 -7.94 -8.51 2.25
N PHE A 430 -8.95 -7.77 1.74
CA PHE A 430 -9.87 -8.28 0.73
C PHE A 430 -9.13 -8.77 -0.52
N PHE A 431 -8.01 -8.12 -0.86
CA PHE A 431 -7.18 -8.46 -2.01
C PHE A 431 -6.11 -9.51 -1.69
N ILE A 432 -5.37 -9.34 -0.59
CA ILE A 432 -4.10 -10.07 -0.35
C ILE A 432 -4.28 -11.31 0.54
N GLY A 433 -5.14 -11.24 1.55
CA GLY A 433 -5.20 -12.25 2.61
C GLY A 433 -5.31 -11.64 4.00
N SER A 434 -5.69 -12.44 4.99
CA SER A 434 -5.74 -12.02 6.40
C SER A 434 -4.44 -12.26 7.18
N TYR A 435 -3.46 -12.97 6.60
CA TYR A 435 -2.23 -13.38 7.31
C TYR A 435 -1.46 -12.18 7.86
N PHE A 436 -1.16 -11.18 7.03
CA PHE A 436 -0.42 -9.98 7.45
C PHE A 436 -1.20 -9.13 8.47
N ALA A 437 -2.55 -9.21 8.44
CA ALA A 437 -3.40 -8.50 9.39
C ALA A 437 -3.19 -9.01 10.83
N ILE A 438 -2.96 -10.32 10.98
CA ILE A 438 -2.68 -10.95 12.26
C ILE A 438 -1.31 -10.48 12.77
N ASP A 439 -0.29 -10.50 11.93
CA ASP A 439 1.07 -10.04 12.26
C ASP A 439 1.08 -8.56 12.70
N MET A 440 0.40 -7.68 11.94
CA MET A 440 0.26 -6.27 12.29
C MET A 440 -0.52 -6.06 13.60
N PHE A 441 -1.59 -6.83 13.82
CA PHE A 441 -2.34 -6.76 15.07
C PHE A 441 -1.50 -7.20 16.27
N LEU A 442 -0.68 -8.23 16.12
CA LEU A 442 0.25 -8.67 17.17
C LEU A 442 1.29 -7.60 17.49
N GLY A 443 1.87 -6.93 16.48
CA GLY A 443 2.76 -5.79 16.70
C GLY A 443 2.08 -4.67 17.50
N SER A 444 0.85 -4.34 17.13
CA SER A 444 0.03 -3.36 17.84
C SER A 444 -0.25 -3.75 19.30
N LEU A 445 -0.54 -5.04 19.54
CA LEU A 445 -0.81 -5.58 20.86
C LEU A 445 0.44 -5.55 21.75
N LEU A 446 1.60 -5.92 21.20
CA LEU A 446 2.88 -5.87 21.90
C LEU A 446 3.20 -4.44 22.34
N LEU A 447 3.04 -3.45 21.45
CA LEU A 447 3.26 -2.06 21.81
C LEU A 447 2.24 -1.58 22.85
N PHE A 448 0.96 -1.92 22.69
CA PHE A 448 -0.09 -1.53 23.64
C PHE A 448 0.15 -2.08 25.05
N ILE A 449 0.57 -3.35 25.17
CA ILE A 449 0.96 -3.95 26.45
C ILE A 449 2.18 -3.23 27.02
N TRP A 450 3.16 -2.92 26.19
CA TRP A 450 4.37 -2.21 26.62
C TRP A 450 4.06 -0.79 27.12
N GLU A 451 3.17 -0.06 26.46
CA GLU A 451 2.69 1.26 26.89
C GLU A 451 1.97 1.19 28.25
N ARG A 452 1.18 0.13 28.47
CA ARG A 452 0.48 -0.10 29.74
C ARG A 452 1.44 -0.40 30.89
N VAL A 453 2.53 -1.12 30.62
CA VAL A 453 3.56 -1.45 31.63
C VAL A 453 4.49 -0.26 31.88
N ASN A 454 4.99 0.38 30.82
CA ASN A 454 5.91 1.50 30.92
C ASN A 454 5.83 2.40 29.68
N LYS A 455 4.91 3.38 29.74
CA LYS A 455 4.70 4.37 28.68
C LYS A 455 5.97 5.10 28.27
N ALA A 456 6.76 5.61 29.21
CA ALA A 456 7.97 6.37 28.91
C ALA A 456 9.02 5.56 28.12
N LYS A 457 9.18 4.26 28.42
CA LYS A 457 10.06 3.37 27.66
C LYS A 457 9.48 3.00 26.31
N ALA A 458 8.18 2.75 26.22
CA ALA A 458 7.50 2.43 24.97
C ALA A 458 7.59 3.59 23.97
N ASP A 459 7.33 4.82 24.42
CA ASP A 459 7.42 6.03 23.59
C ASP A 459 8.87 6.27 23.12
N ALA A 460 9.86 5.98 23.97
CA ALA A 460 11.27 6.19 23.65
C ALA A 460 11.88 5.09 22.76
N PHE A 461 11.51 3.83 22.93
CA PHE A 461 12.17 2.70 22.25
C PHE A 461 11.27 1.96 21.26
N GLY A 462 9.95 2.09 21.35
CA GLY A 462 8.98 1.44 20.46
C GLY A 462 9.28 1.67 18.97
N PRO A 463 9.45 2.92 18.51
CA PRO A 463 9.83 3.19 17.12
C PRO A 463 11.18 2.57 16.74
N ALA A 464 12.17 2.57 17.64
CA ALA A 464 13.49 1.99 17.36
C ALA A 464 13.44 0.44 17.24
N VAL A 465 12.61 -0.22 18.05
CA VAL A 465 12.36 -1.67 17.94
C VAL A 465 11.68 -1.96 16.61
N ALA A 466 10.60 -1.25 16.31
CA ALA A 466 9.83 -1.44 15.09
C ALA A 466 10.67 -1.23 13.83
N SER A 467 11.44 -0.13 13.76
CA SER A 467 12.39 0.12 12.66
C SER A 467 13.44 -0.97 12.56
N GLY A 468 13.96 -1.47 13.68
CA GLY A 468 14.92 -2.58 13.69
C GLY A 468 14.35 -3.85 13.05
N LEU A 469 13.10 -4.20 13.37
CA LEU A 469 12.40 -5.35 12.78
C LEU A 469 12.17 -5.17 11.27
N ILE A 470 11.68 -4.00 10.84
CA ILE A 470 11.42 -3.70 9.43
C ILE A 470 12.72 -3.72 8.61
N CYS A 471 13.77 -3.02 9.09
CA CYS A 471 15.03 -2.92 8.35
C CYS A 471 15.79 -4.26 8.31
N GLY A 472 15.76 -5.05 9.38
CA GLY A 472 16.52 -6.31 9.45
C GLY A 472 15.97 -7.38 8.52
N ASP A 473 14.64 -7.56 8.51
CA ASP A 473 13.96 -8.46 7.56
C ASP A 473 14.08 -7.95 6.12
N GLY A 474 13.89 -6.64 5.90
CA GLY A 474 14.07 -6.00 4.60
C GLY A 474 15.48 -6.19 4.01
N ILE A 475 16.54 -6.01 4.81
CA ILE A 475 17.93 -6.19 4.35
C ILE A 475 18.28 -7.66 4.08
N TRP A 476 17.68 -8.62 4.79
CA TRP A 476 17.89 -10.05 4.53
C TRP A 476 17.48 -10.48 3.09
N THR A 477 16.52 -9.79 2.48
CA THR A 477 16.08 -10.07 1.11
C THR A 477 17.20 -9.94 0.07
N LEU A 478 18.24 -9.13 0.33
CA LEU A 478 19.37 -8.94 -0.57
C LEU A 478 20.27 -10.19 -0.63
N PRO A 479 20.84 -10.70 0.49
CA PRO A 479 21.52 -11.99 0.51
C PRO A 479 20.66 -13.13 -0.07
N GLN A 480 19.37 -13.18 0.29
CA GLN A 480 18.45 -14.19 -0.24
C GLN A 480 18.37 -14.15 -1.78
N SER A 481 18.28 -12.96 -2.36
CA SER A 481 18.26 -12.78 -3.81
C SER A 481 19.57 -13.21 -4.48
N VAL A 482 20.71 -12.92 -3.83
CA VAL A 482 22.04 -13.37 -4.31
C VAL A 482 22.17 -14.89 -4.26
N LEU A 483 21.71 -15.53 -3.17
CA LEU A 483 21.69 -16.99 -3.03
C LEU A 483 20.79 -17.65 -4.09
N ALA A 484 19.63 -17.05 -4.36
CA ALA A 484 18.73 -17.51 -5.42
C ALA A 484 19.39 -17.41 -6.81
N LEU A 485 20.07 -16.29 -7.11
CA LEU A 485 20.83 -16.12 -8.36
C LEU A 485 21.99 -17.12 -8.49
N ALA A 486 22.63 -17.48 -7.37
CA ALA A 486 23.65 -18.51 -7.31
C ALA A 486 23.08 -19.95 -7.35
N LYS A 487 21.75 -20.11 -7.52
CA LYS A 487 21.02 -21.38 -7.52
C LYS A 487 21.23 -22.21 -6.24
N VAL A 488 21.46 -21.52 -5.12
CA VAL A 488 21.57 -22.15 -3.81
C VAL A 488 20.17 -22.38 -3.27
N ASN A 489 19.74 -23.64 -3.26
CA ASN A 489 18.47 -24.03 -2.67
C ASN A 489 18.57 -24.08 -1.14
N PRO A 490 17.51 -23.71 -0.42
CA PRO A 490 17.50 -23.87 1.02
C PRO A 490 17.52 -25.36 1.40
N PRO A 491 18.22 -25.72 2.49
CA PRO A 491 18.56 -27.11 2.77
C PRO A 491 17.39 -27.95 3.29
N ILE A 492 16.42 -27.34 3.97
CA ILE A 492 15.33 -28.08 4.64
C ILE A 492 13.98 -27.63 4.07
N CYS A 493 13.14 -28.56 3.63
CA CYS A 493 11.71 -28.29 3.40
C CYS A 493 10.92 -28.60 4.66
N MET A 494 10.41 -27.58 5.34
CA MET A 494 9.43 -27.76 6.42
C MET A 494 8.01 -27.69 5.86
N LYS A 495 7.32 -28.83 5.78
CA LYS A 495 5.95 -28.92 5.24
C LYS A 495 4.95 -29.31 6.33
N PHE A 496 3.77 -28.72 6.29
CA PHE A 496 2.70 -28.98 7.25
C PHE A 496 1.54 -29.68 6.55
N LEU A 497 1.30 -30.93 6.94
CA LEU A 497 0.31 -31.80 6.30
C LEU A 497 -0.85 -32.11 7.25
N THR A 498 -1.95 -32.59 6.69
CA THR A 498 -3.05 -33.11 7.49
C THR A 498 -2.60 -34.36 8.26
N ARG A 499 -3.30 -34.70 9.35
CA ARG A 499 -2.99 -35.90 10.13
C ARG A 499 -3.04 -37.17 9.27
N SER A 500 -4.00 -37.28 8.37
CA SER A 500 -4.11 -38.42 7.45
C SER A 500 -2.94 -38.51 6.49
N ASP A 501 -2.48 -37.36 5.97
CA ASP A 501 -1.34 -37.33 5.05
C ASP A 501 -0.03 -37.60 5.78
N ASN A 502 0.14 -37.07 6.99
CA ASN A 502 1.27 -37.42 7.86
C ASN A 502 1.33 -38.92 8.14
N VAL A 503 0.21 -39.57 8.45
CA VAL A 503 0.17 -41.03 8.66
C VAL A 503 0.55 -41.79 7.38
N ARG A 504 0.14 -41.32 6.20
CA ARG A 504 0.54 -41.91 4.91
C ARG A 504 2.03 -41.73 4.65
N VAL A 505 2.56 -40.54 4.90
CA VAL A 505 4.00 -40.23 4.74
C VAL A 505 4.82 -41.04 5.73
N ASP A 506 4.42 -41.10 7.00
CA ASP A 506 5.09 -41.92 8.02
C ASP A 506 5.08 -43.39 7.66
N LYS A 507 3.96 -43.91 7.12
CA LYS A 507 3.87 -45.28 6.64
C LYS A 507 4.82 -45.51 5.45
N PHE A 508 4.85 -44.60 4.48
CA PHE A 508 5.77 -44.67 3.35
C PHE A 508 7.24 -44.62 3.77
N LEU A 509 7.59 -43.77 4.75
CA LEU A 509 8.95 -43.63 5.26
C LEU A 509 9.40 -44.83 6.12
N ARG A 510 8.46 -45.55 6.74
CA ARG A 510 8.74 -46.72 7.59
C ARG A 510 8.68 -48.06 6.85
N GLY A 511 8.23 -48.07 5.59
CA GLY A 511 8.04 -49.29 4.78
C GLY A 511 6.62 -49.84 4.88
#